data_AF-A0A2E3IQI0-F1
#
_entry.id   AF-A0A2E3IQI0-F1
#
_cell.length_a   1.000
_cell.length_b   1.000
_cell.length_c   1.000
_cell.angle_alpha   90.00
_cell.angle_beta   90.00
_cell.angle_gamma   90.00
#
_symmetry.space_group_name_H-M   'P 1'
#
loop_
_entity.id
_entity.type
_entity.pdbx_description
1 polymer ?
#
loop_
_entity_poly.entity_id
_entity_poly.type
_entity_poly.pdbx_seq_one_letter_code
_entity_poly.pdbx_strand_id
1 'polypeptide(L)'
;MRYEFTNNWFGNVDEKIWTQLLPQINPEKMLETGCFEGRATTHLVEKSVWSDQCEIFCVDTWDGGLENKIRGVNMSKVEERFEHNVALAQKQRTDAPKVNKLKGLSHQLLPRLLADGHENSFDFIYVDGSHQSPDVLIDAVLSFLLCKTGGVIGFDDYSWFDPAYEVKDIVNCPKLAIDSFINVYFRKIDIIRTPNAQM
;
A
#
# COMPACT_ATOMS: atom_id res chain seq x y z
N MET A 1 -8.89 -8.82 22.52
CA MET A 1 -9.67 -8.68 21.27
C MET A 1 -8.83 -9.25 20.13
N ARG A 2 -9.43 -9.63 19.00
CA ARG A 2 -8.72 -10.15 17.82
C ARG A 2 -8.99 -9.25 16.63
N TYR A 3 -8.11 -9.29 15.63
CA TYR A 3 -8.33 -8.63 14.34
C TYR A 3 -9.54 -9.24 13.62
N GLU A 4 -10.22 -8.40 12.84
CA GLU A 4 -11.39 -8.70 12.03
C GLU A 4 -11.02 -8.57 10.55
N PHE A 5 -10.25 -9.53 10.03
CA PHE A 5 -9.96 -9.63 8.61
C PHE A 5 -10.88 -10.65 7.93
N THR A 6 -11.36 -10.34 6.73
CA THR A 6 -12.20 -11.23 5.93
C THR A 6 -11.45 -11.94 4.81
N ASN A 7 -10.24 -11.51 4.50
CA ASN A 7 -9.32 -12.17 3.58
C ASN A 7 -7.91 -12.29 4.17
N ASN A 8 -7.04 -13.02 3.47
CA ASN A 8 -5.63 -13.18 3.84
C ASN A 8 -4.70 -12.95 2.64
N TRP A 9 -4.99 -11.96 1.79
CA TRP A 9 -4.18 -11.69 0.59
C TRP A 9 -2.72 -11.38 0.96
N PHE A 10 -2.51 -10.36 1.80
CA PHE A 10 -1.19 -9.96 2.32
C PHE A 10 -0.44 -11.06 3.12
N GLY A 11 -1.15 -11.90 3.88
CA GLY A 11 -0.53 -12.85 4.82
C GLY A 11 0.22 -14.01 4.18
N ASN A 12 0.25 -14.11 2.84
CA ASN A 12 0.83 -15.25 2.14
C ASN A 12 2.29 -15.01 1.73
N VAL A 13 2.52 -13.94 0.94
CA VAL A 13 3.80 -13.64 0.30
C VAL A 13 4.34 -12.32 0.85
N ASP A 14 3.52 -11.28 0.88
CA ASP A 14 3.94 -9.93 1.27
C ASP A 14 4.37 -9.87 2.73
N GLU A 15 3.62 -10.50 3.63
CA GLU A 15 4.00 -10.60 5.05
C GLU A 15 5.41 -11.18 5.23
N LYS A 16 5.78 -12.19 4.42
CA LYS A 16 7.11 -12.83 4.49
C LYS A 16 8.18 -11.92 3.92
N ILE A 17 7.91 -11.26 2.79
CA ILE A 17 8.82 -10.31 2.18
C ILE A 17 9.09 -9.17 3.16
N TRP A 18 8.04 -8.60 3.75
CA TRP A 18 8.13 -7.47 4.67
C TRP A 18 8.83 -7.83 5.97
N THR A 19 8.55 -9.01 6.52
CA THR A 19 9.26 -9.52 7.71
C THR A 19 10.77 -9.60 7.50
N GLN A 20 11.23 -9.85 6.27
CA GLN A 20 12.65 -9.85 5.92
C GLN A 20 13.18 -8.46 5.56
N LEU A 21 12.40 -7.66 4.84
CA LEU A 21 12.82 -6.38 4.27
C LEU A 21 12.83 -5.25 5.30
N LEU A 22 11.77 -5.11 6.10
CA LEU A 22 11.58 -3.97 6.99
C LEU A 22 12.73 -3.80 8.00
N PRO A 23 13.26 -4.85 8.66
CA PRO A 23 14.40 -4.71 9.57
C PRO A 23 15.72 -4.31 8.89
N GLN A 24 15.83 -4.46 7.56
CA GLN A 24 17.00 -4.06 6.80
C GLN A 24 16.96 -2.58 6.42
N ILE A 25 15.76 -2.02 6.21
CA ILE A 25 15.58 -0.63 5.80
C ILE A 25 15.22 0.30 6.97
N ASN A 26 14.66 -0.24 8.06
CA ASN A 26 14.21 0.47 9.26
C ASN A 26 13.44 1.76 8.94
N PRO A 27 12.32 1.68 8.21
CA PRO A 27 11.60 2.85 7.73
C PRO A 27 10.91 3.60 8.88
N GLU A 28 11.06 4.90 8.96
CA GLU A 28 10.38 5.73 9.96
C GLU A 28 9.11 6.34 9.39
N LYS A 29 9.12 6.76 8.12
CA LYS A 29 7.97 7.38 7.45
C LYS A 29 7.48 6.48 6.31
N MET A 30 6.29 5.93 6.50
CA MET A 30 5.69 4.94 5.60
C MET A 30 4.40 5.45 4.97
N LEU A 31 4.13 5.05 3.73
CA LEU A 31 2.89 5.34 3.02
C LEU A 31 2.29 4.06 2.46
N GLU A 32 0.98 3.90 2.56
CA GLU A 32 0.21 2.82 1.96
C GLU A 32 -0.94 3.45 1.16
N THR A 33 -1.06 3.08 -0.12
CA THR A 33 -2.21 3.43 -0.96
C THR A 33 -3.02 2.17 -1.26
N GLY A 34 -4.31 2.18 -0.92
CA GLY A 34 -5.13 0.97 -0.90
C GLY A 34 -4.87 0.19 0.39
N CYS A 35 -5.66 0.47 1.42
CA CYS A 35 -5.46 -0.06 2.77
C CYS A 35 -6.49 -1.13 3.14
N PHE A 36 -7.66 -1.14 2.50
CA PHE A 36 -8.75 -2.10 2.72
C PHE A 36 -9.08 -2.26 4.23
N GLU A 37 -8.91 -3.47 4.80
CA GLU A 37 -9.14 -3.79 6.23
C GLU A 37 -7.90 -3.56 7.12
N GLY A 38 -6.81 -3.02 6.55
CA GLY A 38 -5.62 -2.57 7.27
C GLY A 38 -4.61 -3.67 7.57
N ARG A 39 -4.59 -4.78 6.84
CA ARG A 39 -3.71 -5.92 7.16
C ARG A 39 -2.24 -5.55 7.02
N ALA A 40 -1.85 -4.91 5.90
CA ALA A 40 -0.49 -4.40 5.73
C ALA A 40 -0.18 -3.28 6.74
N THR A 41 -1.12 -2.35 6.97
CA THR A 41 -0.98 -1.30 8.00
C THR A 41 -0.71 -1.88 9.40
N THR A 42 -1.49 -2.86 9.85
CA THR A 42 -1.29 -3.50 11.17
C THR A 42 0.07 -4.18 11.25
N HIS A 43 0.54 -4.79 10.17
CA HIS A 43 1.89 -5.36 10.11
C HIS A 43 2.96 -4.27 10.28
N LEU A 44 2.83 -3.12 9.61
CA LEU A 44 3.76 -1.99 9.81
C LEU A 44 3.74 -1.50 11.26
N VAL A 45 2.56 -1.34 11.85
CA VAL A 45 2.40 -0.93 13.27
C VAL A 45 3.10 -1.92 14.21
N GLU A 46 2.96 -3.23 13.97
CA GLU A 46 3.54 -4.26 14.82
C GLU A 46 5.06 -4.41 14.65
N LYS A 47 5.57 -4.27 13.42
CA LYS A 47 6.99 -4.53 13.11
C LYS A 47 7.90 -3.32 13.22
N SER A 48 7.36 -2.10 13.24
CA SER A 48 8.15 -0.88 13.39
C SER A 48 8.65 -0.70 14.82
N VAL A 49 9.65 -1.48 15.21
CA VAL A 49 10.22 -1.52 16.58
C VAL A 49 11.59 -0.85 16.68
N TRP A 50 12.10 -0.33 15.57
CA TRP A 50 13.42 0.30 15.48
C TRP A 50 13.43 1.79 15.86
N SER A 51 12.28 2.46 15.87
CA SER A 51 12.16 3.89 16.19
C SER A 51 10.79 4.21 16.79
N ASP A 52 10.75 5.09 17.79
CA ASP A 52 9.52 5.62 18.40
C ASP A 52 8.94 6.81 17.63
N GLN A 53 9.63 7.26 16.58
CA GLN A 53 9.20 8.36 15.69
C GLN A 53 8.46 7.86 14.44
N CYS A 54 8.15 6.56 14.36
CA CYS A 54 7.53 5.99 13.17
C CYS A 54 6.15 6.62 12.89
N GLU A 55 5.91 6.97 11.63
CA GLU A 55 4.67 7.53 11.13
C GLU A 55 4.22 6.78 9.87
N ILE A 56 2.95 6.38 9.84
CA ILE A 56 2.33 5.66 8.74
C ILE A 56 1.20 6.52 8.17
N PHE A 57 1.17 6.69 6.85
CA PHE A 57 0.11 7.37 6.12
C PHE A 57 -0.70 6.34 5.34
N CYS A 58 -2.01 6.33 5.53
CA CYS A 58 -2.92 5.37 4.90
C CYS A 58 -3.86 6.13 4.00
N VAL A 59 -3.74 5.93 2.68
CA VAL A 59 -4.54 6.60 1.65
C VAL A 59 -5.49 5.58 1.03
N ASP A 60 -6.79 5.74 1.25
CA ASP A 60 -7.81 4.89 0.67
C ASP A 60 -9.12 5.68 0.51
N THR A 61 -9.93 5.34 -0.48
CA THR A 61 -11.28 5.90 -0.62
C THR A 61 -12.27 5.22 0.30
N TRP A 62 -12.06 3.92 0.58
CA TRP A 62 -13.06 2.98 1.06
C TRP A 62 -14.34 2.99 0.21
N ASP A 63 -14.22 3.26 -1.10
CA ASP A 63 -15.31 3.14 -2.08
C ASP A 63 -15.21 1.85 -2.93
N GLY A 64 -14.09 1.13 -2.81
CA GLY A 64 -13.82 -0.13 -3.48
C GLY A 64 -13.46 0.01 -4.97
N GLY A 65 -12.61 -0.90 -5.44
CA GLY A 65 -12.29 -1.07 -6.85
C GLY A 65 -13.44 -1.68 -7.66
N LEU A 66 -13.20 -1.90 -8.95
CA LEU A 66 -14.20 -2.46 -9.88
C LEU A 66 -14.68 -3.85 -9.41
N GLU A 67 -13.74 -4.68 -9.00
CA GLU A 67 -13.93 -6.04 -8.51
C GLU A 67 -14.74 -6.11 -7.21
N ASN A 68 -14.54 -5.14 -6.32
CA ASN A 68 -15.32 -5.00 -5.09
C ASN A 68 -16.78 -4.61 -5.40
N LYS A 69 -16.98 -3.72 -6.38
CA LYS A 69 -18.32 -3.31 -6.84
C LYS A 69 -19.06 -4.46 -7.51
N ILE A 70 -18.39 -5.23 -8.38
CA ILE A 70 -18.96 -6.42 -9.02
C ILE A 70 -19.42 -7.45 -7.97
N ARG A 71 -18.62 -7.65 -6.91
CA ARG A 71 -18.94 -8.58 -5.83
C ARG A 71 -19.92 -8.03 -4.79
N GLY A 72 -20.31 -6.76 -4.88
CA GLY A 72 -21.21 -6.11 -3.91
C GLY A 72 -20.60 -6.02 -2.51
N VAL A 73 -19.28 -5.82 -2.39
CA VAL A 73 -18.59 -5.71 -1.10
C VAL A 73 -19.08 -4.45 -0.37
N ASN A 74 -19.44 -4.61 0.91
CA ASN A 74 -19.82 -3.48 1.76
C ASN A 74 -18.56 -2.76 2.26
N MET A 75 -18.14 -1.72 1.52
CA MET A 75 -16.90 -1.00 1.83
C MET A 75 -16.97 -0.16 3.11
N SER A 76 -18.17 0.23 3.58
CA SER A 76 -18.31 0.84 4.90
C SER A 76 -17.92 -0.13 6.02
N LYS A 77 -18.24 -1.42 5.88
CA LYS A 77 -17.79 -2.46 6.82
C LYS A 77 -16.29 -2.75 6.72
N VAL A 78 -15.71 -2.62 5.54
CA VAL A 78 -14.26 -2.70 5.34
C VAL A 78 -13.56 -1.56 6.10
N GLU A 79 -14.07 -0.34 5.99
CA GLU A 79 -13.54 0.82 6.72
C GLU A 79 -13.67 0.67 8.25
N GLU A 80 -14.81 0.20 8.74
CA GLU A 80 -15.00 -0.08 10.18
C GLU A 80 -13.96 -1.10 10.69
N ARG A 81 -13.66 -2.15 9.90
CA ARG A 81 -12.64 -3.16 10.25
C ARG A 81 -11.24 -2.58 10.21
N PHE A 82 -10.92 -1.74 9.24
CA PHE A 82 -9.64 -1.01 9.21
C PHE A 82 -9.43 -0.24 10.52
N GLU A 83 -10.40 0.56 10.92
CA GLU A 83 -10.31 1.37 12.15
C GLU A 83 -10.15 0.49 13.39
N HIS A 84 -10.94 -0.58 13.50
CA HIS A 84 -10.84 -1.53 14.60
C HIS A 84 -9.47 -2.22 14.65
N ASN A 85 -8.99 -2.73 13.51
CA ASN A 85 -7.74 -3.49 13.40
C ASN A 85 -6.54 -2.61 13.73
N VAL A 86 -6.45 -1.42 13.13
CA VAL A 86 -5.37 -0.46 13.39
C VAL A 86 -5.39 0.01 14.84
N ALA A 87 -6.56 0.35 15.39
CA ALA A 87 -6.66 0.77 16.79
C ALA A 87 -6.24 -0.36 17.75
N LEU A 88 -6.57 -1.62 17.42
CA LEU A 88 -6.16 -2.77 18.20
C LEU A 88 -4.64 -3.01 18.11
N ALA A 89 -4.03 -2.85 16.94
CA ALA A 89 -2.59 -2.96 16.75
C ALA A 89 -1.83 -1.88 17.54
N GLN A 90 -2.29 -0.64 17.48
CA GLN A 90 -1.71 0.47 18.24
C GLN A 90 -1.84 0.26 19.75
N LYS A 91 -2.99 -0.22 20.24
CA LYS A 91 -3.20 -0.50 21.68
C LYS A 91 -2.30 -1.60 22.24
N GLN A 92 -1.78 -2.50 21.40
CA GLN A 92 -0.89 -3.57 21.83
C GLN A 92 0.55 -3.08 22.04
N ARG A 93 0.85 -1.82 21.71
CA ARG A 93 2.18 -1.23 21.82
C ARG A 93 2.16 0.11 22.56
N THR A 94 3.15 0.35 23.41
CA THR A 94 3.33 1.63 24.11
C THR A 94 3.98 2.69 23.23
N ASP A 95 4.72 2.25 22.22
CA ASP A 95 5.53 3.01 21.26
C ASP A 95 4.98 2.83 19.83
N ALA A 96 3.67 2.65 19.71
CA ALA A 96 3.03 2.40 18.42
C ALA A 96 3.27 3.59 17.45
N PRO A 97 3.57 3.33 16.17
CA PRO A 97 3.64 4.39 15.17
C PRO A 97 2.37 5.24 15.13
N LYS A 98 2.54 6.53 14.84
CA LYS A 98 1.40 7.40 14.53
C LYS A 98 0.82 6.98 13.19
N VAL A 99 -0.48 6.69 13.16
CA VAL A 99 -1.19 6.32 11.92
C VAL A 99 -2.09 7.48 11.48
N ASN A 100 -1.85 8.01 10.28
CA ASN A 100 -2.62 9.08 9.67
C ASN A 100 -3.54 8.48 8.60
N LYS A 101 -4.82 8.37 8.91
CA LYS A 101 -5.85 7.96 7.95
C LYS A 101 -6.23 9.14 7.04
N LEU A 102 -6.02 9.00 5.74
CA LEU A 102 -6.35 9.97 4.70
C LEU A 102 -7.39 9.38 3.76
N LYS A 103 -8.67 9.72 3.99
CA LYS A 103 -9.77 9.21 3.17
C LYS A 103 -9.94 10.03 1.90
N GLY A 104 -9.77 9.40 0.74
CA GLY A 104 -9.94 10.03 -0.57
C GLY A 104 -9.16 9.35 -1.69
N LEU A 105 -9.23 9.94 -2.89
CA LEU A 105 -8.53 9.43 -4.06
C LEU A 105 -7.03 9.70 -3.96
N SER A 106 -6.21 8.69 -4.28
CA SER A 106 -4.75 8.80 -4.24
C SER A 106 -4.22 9.91 -5.13
N HIS A 107 -4.75 10.05 -6.36
CA HIS A 107 -4.38 11.12 -7.29
C HIS A 107 -4.74 12.54 -6.79
N GLN A 108 -5.51 12.68 -5.71
CA GLN A 108 -5.79 13.96 -5.05
C GLN A 108 -4.96 14.13 -3.78
N LEU A 109 -4.79 13.05 -3.01
CA LEU A 109 -4.11 13.08 -1.71
C LEU A 109 -2.58 13.05 -1.82
N LEU A 110 -2.01 12.28 -2.76
CA LEU A 110 -0.56 12.25 -2.95
C LEU A 110 0.01 13.60 -3.43
N PRO A 111 -0.62 14.35 -4.37
CA PRO A 111 -0.17 15.70 -4.69
C PRO A 111 -0.32 16.68 -3.53
N ARG A 112 -1.32 16.47 -2.66
CA ARG A 112 -1.45 17.26 -1.44
C ARG A 112 -0.31 16.99 -0.47
N LEU A 113 0.10 15.73 -0.28
CA LEU A 113 1.29 15.40 0.52
C LEU A 113 2.55 16.09 -0.04
N LEU A 114 2.72 16.13 -1.36
CA LEU A 114 3.82 16.89 -2.00
C LEU A 114 3.75 18.38 -1.63
N ALA A 115 2.57 18.99 -1.77
CA ALA A 115 2.35 20.40 -1.43
C ALA A 115 2.55 20.70 0.07
N ASP A 116 2.25 19.73 0.95
CA ASP A 116 2.44 19.81 2.39
C ASP A 116 3.90 19.54 2.81
N GLY A 117 4.83 19.42 1.85
CA GLY A 117 6.27 19.31 2.10
C GLY A 117 6.77 17.89 2.34
N HIS A 118 6.01 16.87 1.91
CA HIS A 118 6.43 15.47 2.02
C HIS A 118 7.23 14.94 0.82
N GLU A 119 7.62 15.80 -0.13
CA GLU A 119 8.51 15.42 -1.24
C GLU A 119 9.82 14.80 -0.71
N ASN A 120 10.25 13.69 -1.32
CA ASN A 120 11.50 12.98 -0.99
C ASN A 120 11.66 12.70 0.53
N SER A 121 10.58 12.30 1.21
CA SER A 121 10.56 12.14 2.68
C SER A 121 10.14 10.76 3.18
N PHE A 122 9.53 9.92 2.34
CA PHE A 122 9.07 8.59 2.74
C PHE A 122 10.16 7.54 2.55
N ASP A 123 10.38 6.71 3.57
CA ASP A 123 11.36 5.62 3.57
C ASP A 123 10.84 4.37 2.87
N PHE A 124 9.54 4.12 2.99
CA PHE A 124 8.86 2.98 2.42
C PHE A 124 7.47 3.37 1.93
N ILE A 125 7.12 2.98 0.71
CA ILE A 125 5.80 3.22 0.13
C ILE A 125 5.27 1.89 -0.42
N TYR A 126 4.02 1.56 -0.11
CA TYR A 126 3.31 0.41 -0.65
C TYR A 126 2.13 0.84 -1.50
N VAL A 127 2.12 0.40 -2.77
CA VAL A 127 1.09 0.70 -3.75
C VAL A 127 0.24 -0.55 -4.01
N ASP A 128 -0.99 -0.55 -3.47
CA ASP A 128 -1.96 -1.65 -3.51
C ASP A 128 -3.40 -1.13 -3.77
N GLY A 129 -3.50 -0.05 -4.56
CA GLY A 129 -4.76 0.61 -4.88
C GLY A 129 -5.29 0.26 -6.26
N SER A 130 -6.62 0.16 -6.39
CA SER A 130 -7.41 0.06 -7.65
C SER A 130 -7.20 -1.20 -8.51
N HIS A 131 -5.96 -1.60 -8.75
CA HIS A 131 -5.50 -2.57 -9.76
C HIS A 131 -5.67 -2.14 -11.23
N GLN A 132 -6.30 -1.00 -11.50
CA GLN A 132 -6.36 -0.45 -12.85
C GLN A 132 -5.05 0.27 -13.20
N SER A 133 -4.47 -0.05 -14.35
CA SER A 133 -3.20 0.53 -14.83
C SER A 133 -3.15 2.06 -14.79
N PRO A 134 -4.19 2.82 -15.22
CA PRO A 134 -4.12 4.28 -15.16
C PRO A 134 -3.93 4.82 -13.73
N ASP A 135 -4.60 4.22 -12.76
CA ASP A 135 -4.52 4.62 -11.35
C ASP A 135 -3.15 4.23 -10.78
N VAL A 136 -2.72 2.98 -10.99
CA VAL A 136 -1.41 2.48 -10.55
C VAL A 136 -0.26 3.30 -11.16
N LEU A 137 -0.38 3.78 -12.40
CA LEU A 137 0.65 4.59 -13.03
C LEU A 137 0.80 5.96 -12.36
N ILE A 138 -0.33 6.59 -12.01
CA ILE A 138 -0.31 7.87 -11.29
C ILE A 138 0.28 7.66 -9.90
N ASP A 139 -0.14 6.61 -9.19
CA ASP A 139 0.37 6.28 -7.87
C ASP A 139 1.86 5.96 -7.90
N ALA A 140 2.35 5.25 -8.92
CA ALA A 140 3.77 4.98 -9.12
C ALA A 140 4.60 6.27 -9.25
N VAL A 141 4.15 7.19 -10.12
CA VAL A 141 4.85 8.46 -10.37
C VAL A 141 4.84 9.35 -9.13
N LEU A 142 3.70 9.50 -8.46
CA LEU A 142 3.59 10.35 -7.27
C LEU A 142 4.32 9.75 -6.08
N SER A 143 4.26 8.42 -5.90
CA SER A 143 5.06 7.70 -4.90
C SER A 143 6.55 7.91 -5.12
N PHE A 144 7.02 7.88 -6.37
CA PHE A 144 8.43 8.17 -6.67
C PHE A 144 8.87 9.57 -6.24
N LEU A 145 8.02 10.59 -6.40
CA LEU A 145 8.32 11.95 -5.93
C LEU A 145 8.29 12.07 -4.41
N LEU A 146 7.42 11.31 -3.74
CA LEU A 146 7.31 11.29 -2.28
C LEU A 146 8.42 10.45 -1.62
N CYS A 147 8.92 9.43 -2.31
CA CYS A 147 9.93 8.51 -1.80
C CYS A 147 11.29 9.21 -1.71
N LYS A 148 11.96 9.05 -0.57
CA LYS A 148 13.30 9.57 -0.40
C LYS A 148 14.29 8.83 -1.30
N THR A 149 15.41 9.47 -1.64
CA THR A 149 16.54 8.76 -2.26
C THR A 149 17.02 7.62 -1.35
N GLY A 150 17.06 6.40 -1.90
CA GLY A 150 17.38 5.19 -1.13
C GLY A 150 16.20 4.60 -0.35
N GLY A 151 15.01 5.18 -0.44
CA GLY A 151 13.77 4.57 0.02
C GLY A 151 13.30 3.45 -0.92
N VAL A 152 12.29 2.71 -0.47
CA VAL A 152 11.76 1.56 -1.20
C VAL A 152 10.29 1.78 -1.56
N ILE A 153 9.92 1.43 -2.79
CA ILE A 153 8.53 1.40 -3.25
C ILE A 153 8.18 -0.04 -3.58
N GLY A 154 7.23 -0.61 -2.86
CA GLY A 154 6.61 -1.90 -3.15
C GLY A 154 5.35 -1.70 -3.97
N PHE A 155 5.21 -2.47 -5.04
CA PHE A 155 3.97 -2.55 -5.81
C PHE A 155 3.35 -3.92 -5.54
N ASP A 156 2.13 -3.92 -5.04
CA ASP A 156 1.36 -5.15 -4.99
C ASP A 156 0.89 -5.53 -6.39
N ASP A 157 0.53 -6.79 -6.50
CA ASP A 157 -0.30 -7.29 -7.56
C ASP A 157 0.26 -7.21 -9.00
N TYR A 158 1.59 -7.25 -9.13
CA TYR A 158 2.30 -7.10 -10.41
C TYR A 158 1.78 -7.98 -11.56
N SER A 159 1.35 -9.22 -11.30
CA SER A 159 0.83 -10.14 -12.34
C SER A 159 -0.70 -10.34 -12.26
N TRP A 160 -1.39 -9.51 -11.48
CA TRP A 160 -2.76 -9.78 -11.04
C TRP A 160 -3.74 -9.64 -12.19
N PHE A 161 -4.81 -10.41 -12.11
CA PHE A 161 -6.00 -10.26 -12.92
C PHE A 161 -7.20 -10.82 -12.19
N ASP A 162 -8.28 -10.06 -12.09
CA ASP A 162 -9.51 -10.57 -11.50
C ASP A 162 -10.30 -11.47 -12.47
N PRO A 163 -10.59 -12.73 -12.11
CA PRO A 163 -11.45 -13.60 -12.92
C PRO A 163 -12.89 -13.10 -13.08
N ALA A 164 -13.35 -12.16 -12.25
CA ALA A 164 -14.67 -11.53 -12.34
C ALA A 164 -14.76 -10.52 -13.49
N TYR A 165 -13.63 -10.12 -14.08
CA TYR A 165 -13.65 -9.30 -15.29
C TYR A 165 -14.02 -10.16 -16.51
N GLU A 166 -15.03 -9.71 -17.28
CA GLU A 166 -15.49 -10.44 -18.48
C GLU A 166 -14.40 -10.56 -19.56
N VAL A 167 -13.46 -9.60 -19.59
CA VAL A 167 -12.37 -9.53 -20.57
C VAL A 167 -11.06 -9.31 -19.83
N LYS A 168 -10.03 -10.09 -20.22
CA LYS A 168 -8.66 -9.82 -19.82
C LYS A 168 -8.10 -8.61 -20.55
N ASP A 169 -8.30 -7.45 -19.95
CA ASP A 169 -7.77 -6.18 -20.42
C ASP A 169 -6.51 -5.81 -19.63
N ILE A 170 -5.46 -5.43 -20.37
CA ILE A 170 -4.19 -4.99 -19.80
C ILE A 170 -4.36 -3.73 -18.94
N VAL A 171 -5.39 -2.91 -19.19
CA VAL A 171 -5.65 -1.73 -18.35
C VAL A 171 -6.31 -2.05 -17.01
N ASN A 172 -6.82 -3.27 -16.83
CA ASN A 172 -7.37 -3.76 -15.55
C ASN A 172 -6.36 -4.62 -14.77
N CYS A 173 -5.07 -4.44 -15.05
CA CYS A 173 -3.98 -5.09 -14.35
C CYS A 173 -2.91 -4.06 -13.96
N PRO A 174 -2.18 -4.20 -12.84
CA PRO A 174 -1.08 -3.30 -12.47
C PRO A 174 0.14 -3.36 -13.41
N LYS A 175 0.36 -4.52 -14.07
CA LYS A 175 1.57 -4.83 -14.82
C LYS A 175 2.02 -3.74 -15.79
N LEU A 176 1.11 -3.23 -16.63
CA LEU A 176 1.46 -2.25 -17.66
C LEU A 176 1.94 -0.93 -17.05
N ALA A 177 1.32 -0.49 -15.97
CA ALA A 177 1.72 0.70 -15.24
C ALA A 177 3.12 0.55 -14.63
N ILE A 178 3.34 -0.58 -13.93
CA ILE A 178 4.61 -0.87 -13.26
C ILE A 178 5.74 -1.01 -14.29
N ASP A 179 5.51 -1.74 -15.39
CA ASP A 179 6.48 -1.86 -16.48
C ASP A 179 6.80 -0.48 -17.09
N SER A 180 5.78 0.35 -17.32
CA SER A 180 5.98 1.70 -17.87
C SER A 180 6.81 2.59 -16.93
N PHE A 181 6.47 2.59 -15.64
CA PHE A 181 7.19 3.33 -14.61
C PHE A 181 8.66 2.89 -14.53
N ILE A 182 8.92 1.59 -14.42
CA ILE A 182 10.29 1.05 -14.32
C ILE A 182 11.13 1.45 -15.53
N ASN A 183 10.56 1.38 -16.75
CA ASN A 183 11.29 1.74 -17.97
C ASN A 183 11.60 3.24 -18.04
N VAL A 184 10.66 4.10 -17.64
CA VAL A 184 10.85 5.56 -17.64
C VAL A 184 11.88 6.00 -16.60
N TYR A 185 11.83 5.39 -15.40
CA TYR A 185 12.69 5.73 -14.27
C TYR A 185 13.94 4.84 -14.16
N PHE A 186 14.21 3.99 -15.15
CA PHE A 186 15.23 2.92 -15.09
C PHE A 186 16.60 3.37 -14.57
N ARG A 187 17.05 4.58 -14.91
CA ARG A 187 18.36 5.11 -14.48
C ARG A 187 18.38 5.70 -13.06
N LYS A 188 17.24 5.74 -12.38
CA LYS A 188 17.02 6.36 -11.07
C LYS A 188 16.59 5.34 -10.00
N ILE A 189 16.44 4.07 -10.36
CA ILE A 189 15.94 3.02 -9.48
C ILE A 189 16.82 1.78 -9.59
N ASP A 190 16.88 1.02 -8.50
CA ASP A 190 17.34 -0.35 -8.49
C ASP A 190 16.15 -1.28 -8.24
N ILE A 191 16.14 -2.46 -8.86
CA ILE A 191 15.06 -3.43 -8.70
C ILE A 191 15.44 -4.45 -7.62
N ILE A 192 14.70 -4.46 -6.52
CA ILE A 192 14.74 -5.52 -5.51
C ILE A 192 13.87 -6.68 -6.02
N ARG A 193 14.47 -7.84 -6.23
CA ARG A 193 13.74 -9.02 -6.73
C ARG A 193 13.02 -9.71 -5.57
N THR A 194 11.70 -9.84 -5.70
CA THR A 194 10.85 -10.65 -4.83
C THR A 194 10.21 -11.79 -5.64
N PRO A 195 9.70 -12.85 -5.00
CA PRO A 195 8.90 -13.84 -5.69
C PRO A 195 7.66 -13.18 -6.30
N ASN A 196 7.50 -13.28 -7.62
CA ASN A 196 6.26 -12.93 -8.31
C ASN A 196 5.27 -14.09 -8.10
N ALA A 197 4.71 -14.17 -6.89
CA ALA A 197 3.73 -15.17 -6.54
C ALA A 197 2.41 -14.47 -6.22
N GLN A 198 1.39 -14.78 -7.00
CA GLN A 198 0.00 -14.45 -6.71
C GLN A 198 -0.81 -15.73 -6.68
N MET A 199 -1.80 -15.79 -5.80
CA MET A 199 -2.78 -16.87 -5.73
C MET A 199 -4.17 -16.34 -6.06
#